data_AF-A0A9E0HSL8-F1
#
_entry.id   AF-A0A9E0HSL8-F1
#
_cell.length_a   1.000
_cell.length_b   1.000
_cell.length_c   1.000
_cell.angle_alpha   90.00
_cell.angle_beta   90.00
_cell.angle_gamma   90.00
#
_symmetry.space_group_name_H-M   'P 1'
#
loop_
_entity.id
_entity.type
_entity.pdbx_description
1 polymer ?
#
loop_
_entity_poly.entity_id
_entity_poly.type
_entity_poly.pdbx_seq_one_letter_code
_entity_poly.pdbx_strand_id
1 'polypeptide(L)'
;MNIVKQEYTNETILNKLIESCLNFNPTLFLPYLESEKVITDMPDKTRFFRFFKQMLLSAKDNSVEPMTFKIEKPNWEDDEKMVHYNLYDSAHVHSRLSIRVKESANEIYLDTMPF
;
A
#
# COMPACT_ATOMS: atom_id res chain seq x y z
N MET A 1 27.08 4.06 -15.38
CA MET A 1 26.63 4.76 -14.15
C MET A 1 26.23 3.70 -13.15
N ASN A 2 26.98 3.53 -12.06
CA ASN A 2 26.51 2.72 -10.94
C ASN A 2 25.43 3.55 -10.24
N ILE A 3 24.16 3.19 -10.46
CA ILE A 3 23.06 3.69 -9.66
C ILE A 3 23.24 3.03 -8.30
N VAL A 4 23.74 3.77 -7.32
CA VAL A 4 23.71 3.33 -5.92
C VAL A 4 22.23 3.18 -5.57
N LYS A 5 21.74 1.94 -5.51
CA LYS A 5 20.37 1.68 -5.08
C LYS A 5 20.26 2.07 -3.62
N GLN A 6 19.35 3.00 -3.31
CA GLN A 6 19.09 3.39 -1.94
C GLN A 6 18.45 2.20 -1.21
N GLU A 7 19.11 1.70 -0.17
CA GLU A 7 18.56 0.63 0.66
C GLU A 7 17.56 1.22 1.66
N TYR A 8 16.31 0.75 1.59
CA TYR A 8 15.27 1.10 2.55
C TYR A 8 15.03 -0.04 3.54
N THR A 9 14.69 0.30 4.78
CA THR A 9 14.15 -0.67 5.74
C THR A 9 12.69 -0.97 5.41
N ASN A 10 12.19 -2.14 5.82
CA ASN A 10 10.77 -2.46 5.64
C ASN A 10 9.87 -1.42 6.31
N GLU A 11 10.22 -1.03 7.53
CA GLU A 11 9.55 0.04 8.28
C GLU A 11 9.47 1.34 7.46
N THR A 12 10.57 1.76 6.84
CA THR A 12 10.59 2.97 6.01
C THR A 12 9.65 2.85 4.81
N ILE A 13 9.68 1.70 4.12
CA ILE A 13 8.82 1.45 2.95
C ILE A 13 7.35 1.48 3.36
N LEU A 14 6.98 0.76 4.43
CA LEU A 14 5.60 0.63 4.89
C LEU A 14 5.06 1.95 5.45
N ASN A 15 5.87 2.71 6.21
CA ASN A 15 5.50 4.05 6.66
C ASN A 15 5.26 4.99 5.49
N LYS A 16 6.06 4.90 4.42
CA LYS A 16 5.88 5.72 3.22
C LYS A 16 4.67 5.30 2.38
N LEU A 17 4.32 4.02 2.39
CA LEU A 17 3.05 3.54 1.84
C LEU A 17 1.87 4.17 2.59
N ILE A 18 1.86 4.10 3.93
CA ILE A 18 0.81 4.68 4.78
C ILE A 18 0.72 6.20 4.57
N GLU A 19 1.85 6.90 4.60
CA GLU A 19 1.91 8.35 4.36
C GLU A 19 1.37 8.73 2.99
N SER A 20 1.71 7.97 1.94
CA SER A 20 1.16 8.20 0.60
C SER A 20 -0.36 8.08 0.56
N CYS A 21 -0.93 7.14 1.32
CA CYS A 21 -2.37 6.93 1.41
C CYS A 21 -3.05 8.06 2.18
N LEU A 22 -2.55 8.41 3.38
CA LEU A 22 -3.14 9.45 4.22
C LEU A 22 -3.10 10.84 3.57
N ASN A 23 -2.12 11.10 2.71
CA ASN A 23 -2.00 12.38 1.98
C ASN A 23 -2.62 12.33 0.58
N PHE A 24 -3.21 11.20 0.17
CA PHE A 24 -3.67 10.95 -1.19
C PHE A 24 -2.62 11.32 -2.26
N ASN A 25 -1.35 11.08 -1.96
CA ASN A 25 -0.22 11.42 -2.81
C ASN A 25 0.59 10.16 -3.14
N PRO A 26 0.19 9.40 -4.17
CA PRO A 26 0.81 8.11 -4.48
C PRO A 26 2.28 8.26 -4.89
N THR A 27 2.69 9.41 -5.44
CA THR A 27 4.09 9.61 -5.88
C THR A 27 5.07 9.62 -4.72
N LEU A 28 4.62 9.85 -3.47
CA LEU A 28 5.45 9.69 -2.27
C LEU A 28 5.96 8.26 -2.10
N PHE A 29 5.21 7.27 -2.57
CA PHE A 29 5.58 5.86 -2.45
C PHE A 29 6.43 5.35 -3.62
N LEU A 30 6.46 6.06 -4.76
CA LEU A 30 7.10 5.57 -5.99
C LEU A 30 8.58 5.15 -5.80
N PRO A 31 9.46 5.92 -5.13
CA PRO A 31 10.85 5.50 -4.93
C PRO A 31 10.98 4.21 -4.10
N TYR A 32 10.07 4.00 -3.15
CA TYR A 32 10.07 2.84 -2.27
C TYR A 32 9.53 1.60 -2.97
N LEU A 33 8.49 1.78 -3.81
CA LEU A 33 7.98 0.74 -4.68
C LEU A 33 9.06 0.20 -5.63
N GLU A 34 9.90 1.07 -6.19
CA GLU A 34 10.98 0.67 -7.12
C GLU A 34 12.10 -0.16 -6.45
N SER A 35 12.21 -0.12 -5.11
CA SER A 35 13.19 -0.91 -4.35
C SER A 35 13.05 -2.41 -4.57
N GLU A 36 14.15 -3.14 -4.69
CA GLU A 36 14.16 -4.61 -4.86
C GLU A 36 13.44 -5.37 -3.74
N LYS A 37 13.29 -4.75 -2.56
CA LYS A 37 12.57 -5.34 -1.43
C LYS A 37 11.07 -5.42 -1.66
N VAL A 38 10.51 -4.60 -2.55
CA VAL A 38 9.07 -4.60 -2.83
C VAL A 38 8.77 -5.51 -4.00
N ILE A 39 7.91 -6.50 -3.78
CA ILE A 39 7.35 -7.40 -4.78
C ILE A 39 5.85 -7.12 -4.87
N THR A 40 5.27 -7.23 -6.06
CA THR A 40 3.85 -6.99 -6.30
C THR A 40 3.19 -8.21 -6.93
N ASP A 41 1.89 -8.37 -6.76
CA ASP A 41 1.05 -9.37 -7.45
C ASP A 41 0.95 -9.12 -8.97
N MET A 42 1.23 -7.89 -9.41
CA MET A 42 1.17 -7.47 -10.81
C MET A 42 2.42 -7.87 -11.61
N PRO A 43 2.32 -7.99 -12.96
CA PRO A 43 3.45 -8.35 -13.83
C PRO A 43 4.66 -7.42 -13.72
N ASP A 44 4.43 -6.16 -13.36
CA ASP A 44 5.47 -5.18 -13.12
C ASP A 44 4.97 -4.09 -12.15
N LYS A 45 5.94 -3.41 -11.52
CA LYS A 45 5.69 -2.36 -10.52
C LYS A 45 5.01 -1.12 -11.10
N THR A 46 5.18 -0.85 -12.39
CA THR A 46 4.51 0.27 -13.08
C THR A 46 3.01 0.02 -13.17
N ARG A 47 2.59 -1.21 -13.45
CA ARG A 47 1.18 -1.62 -13.46
C ARG A 47 0.57 -1.54 -12.07
N PHE A 48 1.26 -2.08 -11.06
CA PHE A 48 0.85 -1.93 -9.66
C PHE A 48 0.67 -0.45 -9.32
N PHE A 49 1.67 0.39 -9.59
CA PHE A 49 1.62 1.81 -9.27
C PHE A 49 0.45 2.53 -9.93
N ARG A 50 0.20 2.25 -11.21
CA ARG A 50 -0.93 2.84 -11.94
C ARG A 50 -2.26 2.46 -11.31
N PHE A 51 -2.42 1.19 -10.95
CA PHE A 51 -3.64 0.70 -10.32
C PHE A 51 -3.82 1.26 -8.90
N PHE A 52 -2.79 1.19 -8.06
CA PHE A 52 -2.75 1.80 -6.73
C PHE A 52 -3.10 3.30 -6.78
N LYS A 53 -2.47 4.06 -7.68
CA LYS A 53 -2.76 5.48 -7.89
C LYS A 53 -4.23 5.71 -8.25
N GLN A 54 -4.78 4.90 -9.16
CA GLN A 54 -6.19 5.02 -9.54
C GLN A 54 -7.09 4.75 -8.34
N MET A 55 -6.88 3.67 -7.60
CA MET A 55 -7.67 3.32 -6.42
C MET A 55 -7.60 4.40 -5.34
N LEU A 56 -6.40 4.91 -5.03
CA LEU A 56 -6.22 5.93 -4.01
C LEU A 56 -6.91 7.25 -4.37
N LEU A 57 -6.85 7.67 -5.63
CA LEU A 57 -7.54 8.88 -6.08
C LEU A 57 -9.06 8.68 -6.13
N SER A 58 -9.55 7.50 -6.52
CA SER A 58 -10.97 7.17 -6.38
C SER A 58 -11.43 7.16 -4.93
N ALA A 59 -10.60 6.67 -4.00
CA ALA A 59 -10.87 6.75 -2.57
C ALA A 59 -10.98 8.21 -2.12
N LYS A 60 -10.05 9.08 -2.54
CA LYS A 60 -10.08 10.52 -2.25
C LYS A 60 -11.40 11.17 -2.66
N ASP A 61 -11.83 10.94 -3.89
CA ASP A 61 -13.01 11.59 -4.47
C ASP A 61 -14.33 11.12 -3.81
N ASN A 62 -14.29 9.97 -3.12
CA ASN A 62 -15.46 9.32 -2.54
C ASN A 62 -15.36 9.14 -1.02
N SER A 63 -14.51 9.89 -0.31
CA SER A 63 -14.33 9.76 1.15
C SER A 63 -14.65 11.05 1.89
N VAL A 64 -14.97 10.90 3.18
CA VAL A 64 -15.25 11.99 4.11
C VAL A 64 -14.17 12.05 5.19
N GLU A 65 -13.37 13.12 5.17
CA GLU A 65 -12.35 13.37 6.19
C GLU A 65 -12.92 13.34 7.64
N PRO A 66 -12.10 13.05 8.66
CA PRO A 66 -10.68 12.70 8.59
C PRO A 66 -10.45 11.25 8.13
N MET A 67 -9.36 11.04 7.39
CA MET A 67 -8.86 9.70 7.07
C MET A 67 -8.09 9.07 8.24
N THR A 68 -8.23 7.75 8.40
CA THR A 68 -7.46 6.95 9.38
C THR A 68 -6.92 5.68 8.73
N PHE A 69 -5.81 5.18 9.25
CA PHE A 69 -5.18 3.95 8.77
C PHE A 69 -5.22 2.88 9.86
N LYS A 70 -5.61 1.66 9.49
CA LYS A 70 -5.63 0.50 10.39
C LYS A 70 -4.93 -0.68 9.73
N ILE A 71 -4.18 -1.43 10.53
CA ILE A 71 -3.57 -2.69 10.11
C ILE A 71 -4.41 -3.80 10.74
N GLU A 72 -5.03 -4.62 9.90
CA GLU A 72 -6.02 -5.61 10.32
C GLU A 72 -5.71 -6.96 9.70
N LYS A 73 -6.11 -8.04 10.37
CA LYS A 73 -6.09 -9.39 9.80
C LYS A 73 -7.53 -9.90 9.74
N PRO A 74 -8.21 -9.83 8.58
CA PRO A 74 -9.59 -10.25 8.48
C PRO A 74 -9.70 -11.77 8.61
N ASN A 75 -10.82 -12.25 9.15
CA ASN A 75 -11.05 -13.67 9.41
C ASN A 75 -11.07 -14.56 8.14
N TRP A 76 -11.24 -13.95 6.97
CA TRP A 76 -11.24 -14.63 5.68
C TRP A 76 -9.86 -14.67 5.01
N GLU A 77 -8.83 -14.02 5.57
CA GLU A 77 -7.48 -14.09 5.04
C GLU A 77 -6.82 -15.40 5.48
N ASP A 78 -6.65 -16.30 4.53
CA ASP A 78 -6.09 -17.63 4.73
C ASP A 78 -4.57 -17.61 4.89
N ASP A 79 -3.87 -16.60 4.35
CA ASP A 79 -2.42 -16.48 4.54
C ASP A 79 -2.12 -15.90 5.92
N GLU A 80 -1.58 -16.74 6.81
CA GLU A 80 -1.30 -16.35 8.19
C GLU A 80 -0.36 -15.15 8.35
N LYS A 81 0.47 -14.87 7.34
CA LYS A 81 1.43 -13.77 7.34
C LYS A 81 0.92 -12.52 6.61
N MET A 82 -0.25 -12.61 5.99
CA MET A 82 -0.86 -11.49 5.29
C MET A 82 -1.66 -10.64 6.27
N VAL A 83 -1.46 -9.33 6.17
CA VAL A 83 -2.23 -8.31 6.89
C VAL A 83 -2.76 -7.29 5.89
N HIS A 84 -3.82 -6.61 6.28
CA HIS A 84 -4.53 -5.64 5.47
C HIS A 84 -4.27 -4.24 6.00
N TYR A 85 -3.70 -3.43 5.13
CA TYR A 85 -3.41 -2.03 5.33
C TYR A 85 -4.62 -1.24 4.81
N ASN A 86 -5.50 -0.87 5.73
CA ASN A 86 -6.83 -0.35 5.43
C ASN A 86 -6.92 1.15 5.71
N LEU A 87 -7.33 1.89 4.68
CA LEU A 87 -7.65 3.31 4.77
C LEU A 87 -9.15 3.48 5.02
N TYR A 88 -9.52 4.14 6.10
CA TYR A 88 -10.90 4.44 6.48
C TYR A 88 -11.14 5.93 6.47
N ASP A 89 -12.39 6.30 6.20
CA ASP A 89 -12.88 7.66 6.37
C ASP A 89 -13.80 7.72 7.61
N SER A 90 -14.37 8.90 7.90
CA SER A 90 -15.20 9.08 9.10
C SER A 90 -16.64 8.58 8.95
N ALA A 91 -17.07 8.24 7.72
CA ALA A 91 -18.47 7.97 7.40
C ALA A 91 -18.76 6.50 7.07
N HIS A 92 -17.84 5.78 6.43
CA HIS A 92 -18.08 4.44 5.91
C HIS A 92 -17.61 3.36 6.88
N VAL A 93 -18.43 2.30 7.00
CA VAL A 93 -18.09 1.10 7.79
C VAL A 93 -16.96 0.29 7.15
N HIS A 94 -16.89 0.29 5.82
CA HIS A 94 -15.88 -0.46 5.06
C HIS A 94 -14.72 0.45 4.64
N SER A 95 -13.53 -0.15 4.55
CA SER A 95 -12.33 0.55 4.11
C SER A 95 -12.52 1.14 2.71
N ARG A 96 -12.00 2.36 2.51
CA ARG A 96 -11.98 3.09 1.24
C ARG A 96 -10.84 2.64 0.33
N LEU A 97 -9.82 1.99 0.89
CA LEU A 97 -8.74 1.32 0.19
C LEU A 97 -8.20 0.22 1.11
N SER A 98 -7.93 -0.96 0.56
CA SER A 98 -7.27 -2.06 1.25
C SER A 98 -6.07 -2.51 0.43
N ILE A 99 -4.91 -2.62 1.08
CA ILE A 99 -3.69 -3.16 0.49
C ILE A 99 -3.30 -4.38 1.31
N ARG A 100 -3.16 -5.52 0.66
CA ARG A 100 -2.65 -6.75 1.27
C ARG A 100 -1.14 -6.65 1.34
N VAL A 101 -0.60 -6.87 2.53
CA VAL A 101 0.82 -6.73 2.84
C VAL A 101 1.30 -8.00 3.52
N LYS A 102 2.35 -8.60 2.96
CA LYS A 102 3.08 -9.69 3.58
C LYS A 102 4.53 -9.29 3.75
N GLU A 103 4.92 -9.13 5.00
CA GLU A 103 6.29 -8.75 5.37
C GLU A 103 7.13 -9.98 5.70
N SER A 104 8.37 -9.98 5.22
CA SER A 104 9.42 -10.94 5.59
C SER A 104 10.70 -10.19 5.96
N ALA A 105 11.74 -10.90 6.39
CA ALA A 105 13.00 -10.27 6.80
C ALA A 105 13.63 -9.36 5.71
N ASN A 106 13.45 -9.70 4.43
CA ASN A 106 14.12 -9.02 3.31
C ASN A 106 13.16 -8.40 2.30
N GLU A 107 11.90 -8.81 2.29
CA GLU A 107 10.94 -8.48 1.23
C GLU A 107 9.58 -8.08 1.81
N ILE A 108 8.92 -7.16 1.13
CA ILE A 108 7.53 -6.77 1.31
C ILE A 108 6.79 -7.15 0.04
N TYR A 109 5.81 -8.03 0.17
CA TYR A 109 4.87 -8.32 -0.89
C TYR A 109 3.62 -7.45 -0.74
N LEU A 110 3.21 -6.82 -1.84
CA LEU A 110 2.02 -5.98 -1.94
C LEU A 110 1.03 -6.54 -2.95
N ASP A 111 -0.24 -6.54 -2.58
CA ASP A 111 -1.35 -6.87 -3.44
C ASP A 111 -2.48 -5.85 -3.23
N THR A 112 -3.08 -5.40 -4.32
CA THR A 112 -4.23 -4.49 -4.32
C THR A 112 -5.47 -5.26 -4.74
N MET A 113 -6.43 -5.40 -3.83
CA MET A 113 -7.70 -6.03 -4.16
C MET A 113 -8.62 -5.04 -4.92
N PRO A 114 -9.23 -5.44 -6.04
CA PRO A 114 -10.28 -4.64 -6.66
C PRO A 114 -11.47 -4.50 -5.71
N PHE A 115 -12.09 -3.31 -5.72
CA PHE A 115 -13.28 -2.95 -4.93
C PHE A 115 -14.52 -3.75 -5.33
#